data_AF-A0A961D035-F1
#
_entry.id   AF-A0A961D035-F1
#
_cell.length_a   1.000
_cell.length_b   1.000
_cell.length_c   1.000
_cell.angle_alpha   90.00
_cell.angle_beta   90.00
_cell.angle_gamma   90.00
#
_symmetry.space_group_name_H-M   'P 1'
#
loop_
_entity.id
_entity.type
_entity.pdbx_description
1 polymer ?
#
loop_
_entity_poly.entity_id
_entity_poly.type
_entity_poly.pdbx_seq_one_letter_code
_entity_poly.pdbx_strand_id
1 'polypeptide(L)'
;MRIGINGSSHIALASPLESIAEHSAKAEQDGFGSYWLAQLTWPDSLTAIAAIASRTSHIRFGTAVVPTWPRHPLMLAAQALTTSHATGGRVTLGIGLAHESMVEQTFGVPFDRPARHMAEYLDVLLPAMDDHVVDSTGDIWSAHSDGFGVATDTPTPRVVLAAMGPRMLDLAGSRTDGTILWLSGPRTIETRIRPALDAAAERAGRGRPEVIASVPICVTSDRPKVHAMVAETLSNYNDLPSYRRVMDTEGAEGPADVSLIGSEAEVRAGLQAFADAGTTEFSALEFTTNDDEAAATRALLMEFNSPG
;
A
#
# COMPACT_ATOMS: atom_id res chain seq x y z
N MET A 1 2.90 6.73 15.28
CA MET A 1 2.74 5.97 14.03
C MET A 1 1.90 4.73 14.33
N ARG A 2 0.93 4.38 13.48
CA ARG A 2 0.13 3.14 13.65
C ARG A 2 0.88 1.94 13.06
N ILE A 3 0.59 0.73 13.54
CA ILE A 3 1.10 -0.51 12.95
C ILE A 3 -0.03 -1.29 12.29
N GLY A 4 0.20 -1.68 11.04
CA GLY A 4 -0.63 -2.60 10.27
C GLY A 4 0.18 -3.82 9.82
N ILE A 5 -0.52 -4.84 9.36
CA ILE A 5 0.09 -6.06 8.81
C ILE A 5 -0.06 -6.07 7.29
N ASN A 6 1.02 -6.38 6.59
CA ASN A 6 1.02 -6.63 5.16
C ASN A 6 0.87 -8.14 4.91
N GLY A 7 -0.29 -8.56 4.44
CA GLY A 7 -0.61 -9.96 4.13
C GLY A 7 -0.20 -10.40 2.72
N SER A 8 0.56 -9.59 1.98
CA SER A 8 0.81 -9.83 0.56
C SER A 8 1.63 -11.07 0.25
N SER A 9 2.35 -11.64 1.23
CA SER A 9 3.00 -12.94 1.08
C SER A 9 1.99 -14.04 0.74
N HIS A 10 0.78 -13.99 1.30
CA HIS A 10 -0.29 -14.93 0.97
C HIS A 10 -0.77 -14.80 -0.47
N ILE A 11 -0.78 -13.59 -1.03
CA ILE A 11 -1.09 -13.35 -2.45
C ILE A 11 0.05 -13.92 -3.31
N ALA A 12 1.30 -13.58 -2.98
CA ALA A 12 2.47 -14.02 -3.74
C ALA A 12 2.62 -15.54 -3.78
N LEU A 13 2.25 -16.22 -2.69
CA LEU A 13 2.30 -17.68 -2.56
C LEU A 13 1.04 -18.38 -3.10
N ALA A 14 0.08 -17.63 -3.67
CA ALA A 14 -1.21 -18.17 -4.08
C ALA A 14 -1.86 -19.01 -2.95
N SER A 15 -1.88 -18.46 -1.73
CA SER A 15 -2.57 -19.07 -0.59
C SER A 15 -4.09 -19.04 -0.73
N PRO A 16 -4.81 -20.09 -0.31
CA PRO A 16 -6.28 -20.10 -0.23
C PRO A 16 -6.83 -18.87 0.49
N LEU A 17 -8.03 -18.42 0.09
CA LEU A 17 -8.71 -17.30 0.74
C LEU A 17 -8.90 -17.51 2.24
N GLU A 18 -9.09 -18.76 2.68
CA GLU A 18 -9.22 -19.07 4.11
C GLU A 18 -7.93 -18.75 4.88
N SER A 19 -6.74 -18.96 4.31
CA SER A 19 -5.48 -18.59 4.96
C SER A 19 -5.35 -17.07 5.12
N ILE A 20 -5.83 -16.29 4.13
CA ILE A 20 -5.86 -14.83 4.22
C ILE A 20 -6.87 -14.40 5.29
N ALA A 21 -8.03 -15.05 5.35
CA ALA A 21 -9.04 -14.83 6.39
C ALA A 21 -8.48 -15.07 7.79
N GLU A 22 -7.89 -16.24 8.04
CA GLU A 22 -7.28 -16.62 9.31
C GLU A 22 -6.17 -15.64 9.72
N HIS A 23 -5.29 -15.28 8.79
CA HIS A 23 -4.21 -14.35 9.08
C HIS A 23 -4.72 -12.93 9.39
N SER A 24 -5.72 -12.45 8.67
CA SER A 24 -6.34 -11.14 8.94
C SER A 24 -7.10 -11.11 10.29
N ALA A 25 -7.81 -12.19 10.62
CA ALA A 25 -8.49 -12.34 11.91
C ALA A 25 -7.49 -12.41 13.06
N LYS A 26 -6.37 -13.12 12.88
CA LYS A 26 -5.27 -13.14 13.86
C LYS A 26 -4.65 -11.76 14.03
N ALA A 27 -4.42 -11.02 12.95
CA ALA A 27 -3.91 -9.65 13.02
C ALA A 27 -4.85 -8.73 13.83
N GLU A 28 -6.18 -8.86 13.66
CA GLU A 28 -7.15 -8.13 14.48
C GLU A 28 -7.10 -8.53 15.95
N GLN A 29 -7.01 -9.83 16.25
CA GLN A 29 -6.89 -10.35 17.62
C GLN A 29 -5.61 -9.88 18.32
N ASP A 30 -4.53 -9.70 17.56
CA ASP A 30 -3.25 -9.14 18.03
C ASP A 30 -3.30 -7.62 18.21
N GLY A 31 -4.43 -6.98 17.88
CA GLY A 31 -4.69 -5.56 18.09
C GLY A 31 -4.25 -4.65 16.95
N PHE A 32 -3.81 -5.18 15.81
CA PHE A 32 -3.40 -4.37 14.67
C PHE A 32 -4.58 -3.61 14.05
N GLY A 33 -4.34 -2.34 13.70
CA GLY A 33 -5.40 -1.46 13.21
C GLY A 33 -5.72 -1.63 11.72
N SER A 34 -4.85 -2.31 10.97
CA SER A 34 -5.00 -2.47 9.52
C SER A 34 -4.34 -3.73 8.95
N TYR A 35 -4.86 -4.17 7.80
CA TYR A 35 -4.40 -5.33 7.04
C TYR A 35 -4.34 -5.00 5.54
N TRP A 36 -3.16 -5.09 4.95
CA TRP A 36 -2.87 -4.64 3.59
C TRP A 36 -2.60 -5.80 2.64
N LEU A 37 -3.18 -5.76 1.43
CA LEU A 37 -2.97 -6.75 0.38
C LEU A 37 -2.56 -6.08 -0.94
N ALA A 38 -1.41 -6.46 -1.46
CA ALA A 38 -0.99 -6.11 -2.82
C ALA A 38 -1.84 -6.85 -3.85
N GLN A 39 -2.03 -6.22 -5.02
CA GLN A 39 -2.58 -6.91 -6.18
C GLN A 39 -1.44 -7.42 -7.06
N LEU A 40 -1.31 -8.73 -7.14
CA LEU A 40 -0.45 -9.42 -8.11
C LEU A 40 -1.36 -10.08 -9.16
N THR A 41 -1.42 -11.41 -9.17
CA THR A 41 -2.32 -12.18 -10.03
C THR A 41 -3.52 -12.68 -9.23
N TRP A 42 -3.40 -13.89 -8.68
CA TRP A 42 -4.42 -14.54 -7.86
C TRP A 42 -4.00 -14.52 -6.38
N PRO A 43 -4.94 -14.34 -5.44
CA PRO A 43 -6.32 -13.87 -5.65
C PRO A 43 -6.37 -12.36 -5.92
N ASP A 44 -7.47 -11.87 -6.49
CA ASP A 44 -7.72 -10.42 -6.59
C ASP A 44 -7.94 -9.83 -5.18
N SER A 45 -7.17 -8.79 -4.85
CA SER A 45 -7.08 -8.21 -3.50
C SER A 45 -8.41 -7.64 -2.99
N LEU A 46 -9.13 -6.85 -3.79
CA LEU A 46 -10.43 -6.30 -3.40
C LEU A 46 -11.48 -7.39 -3.24
N THR A 47 -11.50 -8.35 -4.18
CA THR A 47 -12.39 -9.51 -4.11
C THR A 47 -12.10 -10.36 -2.86
N ALA A 48 -10.83 -10.59 -2.55
CA ALA A 48 -10.42 -11.30 -1.34
C ALA A 48 -10.87 -10.57 -0.08
N ILE A 49 -10.64 -9.25 0.02
CA ILE A 49 -11.08 -8.41 1.14
C ILE A 49 -12.60 -8.52 1.33
N ALA A 50 -13.39 -8.37 0.26
CA ALA A 50 -14.83 -8.49 0.34
C ALA A 50 -15.28 -9.89 0.79
N ALA A 51 -14.62 -10.95 0.31
CA ALA A 51 -14.94 -12.33 0.67
C ALA A 51 -14.63 -12.68 2.13
N ILE A 52 -13.59 -12.07 2.71
CA ILE A 52 -13.16 -12.35 4.10
C ILE A 52 -13.68 -11.31 5.10
N ALA A 53 -14.41 -10.29 4.65
CA ALA A 53 -14.79 -9.14 5.47
C ALA A 53 -15.49 -9.51 6.79
N SER A 54 -16.34 -10.53 6.78
CA SER A 54 -17.11 -11.02 7.94
C SER A 54 -16.27 -11.76 8.98
N ARG A 55 -15.00 -12.06 8.69
CA ARG A 55 -14.06 -12.73 9.60
C ARG A 55 -13.44 -11.77 10.61
N THR A 56 -13.68 -10.48 10.43
CA THR A 56 -13.12 -9.39 11.26
C THR A 56 -14.21 -8.36 11.53
N SER A 57 -14.07 -7.59 12.62
CA SER A 57 -15.10 -6.63 13.03
C SER A 57 -14.66 -5.17 12.94
N HIS A 58 -13.36 -4.88 13.04
CA HIS A 58 -12.83 -3.53 13.29
C HIS A 58 -11.56 -3.21 12.51
N ILE A 59 -10.73 -4.20 12.16
CA ILE A 59 -9.50 -4.00 11.39
C ILE A 59 -9.82 -3.34 10.05
N ARG A 60 -9.02 -2.35 9.66
CA ARG A 60 -9.16 -1.70 8.35
C ARG A 60 -8.41 -2.48 7.29
N PHE A 61 -9.04 -2.77 6.18
CA PHE A 61 -8.39 -3.33 5.03
C PHE A 61 -7.81 -2.24 4.13
N GLY A 62 -6.72 -2.55 3.43
CA GLY A 62 -6.21 -1.70 2.38
C GLY A 62 -5.54 -2.45 1.25
N THR A 63 -5.47 -1.84 0.08
CA THR A 63 -4.74 -2.41 -1.06
C THR A 63 -3.37 -1.76 -1.22
N ALA A 64 -2.34 -2.54 -1.59
CA ALA A 64 -0.94 -2.08 -1.62
C ALA A 64 -0.16 -2.55 -2.87
N VAL A 65 -0.56 -2.28 -4.11
CA VAL A 65 -1.70 -1.46 -4.58
C VAL A 65 -2.39 -2.15 -5.74
N VAL A 66 -3.61 -1.72 -6.08
CA VAL A 66 -4.32 -2.15 -7.30
C VAL A 66 -3.73 -1.42 -8.53
N PRO A 67 -3.25 -2.14 -9.56
CA PRO A 67 -2.82 -1.55 -10.83
C PRO A 67 -3.98 -0.85 -11.54
N THR A 68 -3.73 0.39 -11.98
CA THR A 68 -4.73 1.21 -12.69
C THR A 68 -4.82 0.91 -14.18
N TRP A 69 -3.75 0.46 -14.83
CA TRP A 69 -3.76 0.15 -16.28
C TRP A 69 -4.76 -0.92 -16.72
N PRO A 70 -4.88 -2.07 -16.03
CA PRO A 70 -5.78 -3.14 -16.49
C PRO A 70 -7.25 -2.90 -16.15
N ARG A 71 -7.61 -1.80 -15.48
CA ARG A 71 -8.98 -1.57 -14.96
C ARG A 71 -9.48 -0.19 -15.36
N HIS A 72 -10.64 -0.14 -16.03
CA HIS A 72 -11.31 1.14 -16.26
C HIS A 72 -11.65 1.82 -14.92
N PRO A 73 -11.43 3.14 -14.75
CA PRO A 73 -11.62 3.83 -13.47
C PRO A 73 -13.05 3.71 -12.90
N LEU A 74 -14.09 3.77 -13.75
CA LEU A 74 -15.47 3.50 -13.32
C LEU A 74 -15.67 2.09 -12.73
N MET A 75 -14.98 1.08 -13.27
CA MET A 75 -15.10 -0.29 -12.77
C MET A 75 -14.36 -0.44 -11.44
N LEU A 76 -13.21 0.21 -11.29
CA LEU A 76 -12.50 0.21 -10.02
C LEU A 76 -13.31 0.96 -8.93
N ALA A 77 -13.98 2.06 -9.27
CA ALA A 77 -14.90 2.75 -8.35
C ALA A 77 -15.99 1.79 -7.84
N ALA A 78 -16.66 1.08 -8.75
CA ALA A 78 -17.69 0.10 -8.39
C ALA A 78 -17.15 -1.02 -7.49
N GLN A 79 -15.96 -1.55 -7.79
CA GLN A 79 -15.30 -2.57 -6.97
C GLN A 79 -14.97 -2.04 -5.57
N ALA A 80 -14.44 -0.82 -5.47
CA ALA A 80 -14.08 -0.20 -4.20
C ALA A 80 -15.32 0.07 -3.33
N LEU A 81 -16.40 0.63 -3.90
CA LEU A 81 -17.66 0.88 -3.20
C LEU A 81 -18.32 -0.42 -2.74
N THR A 82 -18.31 -1.47 -3.58
CA THR A 82 -18.81 -2.80 -3.22
C THR A 82 -18.01 -3.40 -2.07
N THR A 83 -16.69 -3.27 -2.11
CA THR A 83 -15.80 -3.74 -1.03
C THR A 83 -16.02 -2.93 0.24
N SER A 84 -16.27 -1.63 0.13
CA SER A 84 -16.65 -0.79 1.27
C SER A 84 -17.91 -1.32 1.93
N HIS A 85 -18.94 -1.58 1.13
CA HIS A 85 -20.20 -2.13 1.62
C HIS A 85 -20.00 -3.48 2.33
N ALA A 86 -19.24 -4.40 1.73
CA ALA A 86 -18.94 -5.70 2.33
C ALA A 86 -18.16 -5.59 3.66
N THR A 87 -17.27 -4.61 3.78
CA THR A 87 -16.45 -4.38 4.98
C THR A 87 -17.09 -3.46 6.01
N GLY A 88 -18.24 -2.84 5.71
CA GLY A 88 -18.85 -1.82 6.57
C GLY A 88 -18.04 -0.52 6.63
N GLY A 89 -17.44 -0.10 5.52
CA GLY A 89 -16.66 1.15 5.43
C GLY A 89 -15.20 1.03 5.85
N ARG A 90 -14.71 -0.19 6.09
CA ARG A 90 -13.36 -0.44 6.62
C ARG A 90 -12.31 -0.66 5.53
N VAL A 91 -12.45 -0.06 4.34
CA VAL A 91 -11.49 -0.24 3.24
C VAL A 91 -10.83 1.07 2.83
N THR A 92 -9.51 1.02 2.61
CA THR A 92 -8.73 2.06 1.95
C THR A 92 -8.22 1.53 0.61
N LEU A 93 -8.62 2.17 -0.49
CA LEU A 93 -8.20 1.82 -1.83
C LEU A 93 -6.80 2.42 -2.12
N GLY A 94 -5.76 1.60 -2.01
CA GLY A 94 -4.46 1.94 -2.55
C GLY A 94 -4.35 1.58 -4.03
N ILE A 95 -3.99 2.56 -4.86
CA ILE A 95 -3.84 2.42 -6.31
C ILE A 95 -2.42 2.78 -6.77
N GLY A 96 -2.03 2.29 -7.95
CA GLY A 96 -0.79 2.71 -8.58
C GLY A 96 -0.63 2.21 -10.00
N LEU A 97 0.45 2.65 -10.63
CA LEU A 97 0.75 2.37 -12.04
C LEU A 97 1.27 0.94 -12.29
N ALA A 98 1.56 0.16 -11.25
CA ALA A 98 2.41 -1.03 -11.35
C ALA A 98 3.80 -0.72 -11.96
N HIS A 99 4.54 -1.76 -12.32
CA HIS A 99 5.84 -1.63 -12.99
C HIS A 99 5.64 -1.65 -14.51
N GLU A 100 6.38 -0.81 -15.23
CA GLU A 100 6.31 -0.71 -16.70
C GLU A 100 6.44 -2.08 -17.38
N SER A 101 7.41 -2.89 -16.95
CA SER A 101 7.60 -4.25 -17.47
C SER A 101 6.37 -5.14 -17.28
N MET A 102 5.68 -5.05 -16.13
CA MET A 102 4.44 -5.76 -15.89
C MET A 102 3.33 -5.26 -16.82
N VAL A 103 3.19 -3.94 -16.97
CA VAL A 103 2.12 -3.35 -17.79
C VAL A 103 2.30 -3.72 -19.27
N GLU A 104 3.50 -3.54 -19.82
CA GLU A 104 3.75 -3.79 -21.23
C GLU A 104 3.89 -5.28 -21.56
N GLN A 105 4.65 -6.04 -20.76
CA GLN A 105 4.98 -7.42 -21.10
C GLN A 105 3.93 -8.42 -20.62
N THR A 106 3.27 -8.15 -19.49
CA THR A 106 2.26 -9.07 -18.93
C THR A 106 0.85 -8.68 -19.39
N PHE A 107 0.46 -7.41 -19.25
CA PHE A 107 -0.87 -6.98 -19.67
C PHE A 107 -0.98 -6.64 -21.16
N GLY A 108 0.14 -6.41 -21.84
CA GLY A 108 0.14 -6.03 -23.26
C GLY A 108 -0.42 -4.63 -23.50
N VAL A 109 -0.36 -3.75 -22.50
CA VAL A 109 -0.89 -2.38 -22.55
C VAL A 109 0.27 -1.39 -22.67
N PRO A 110 0.19 -0.35 -23.54
CA PRO A 110 1.24 0.67 -23.63
C PRO A 110 1.41 1.45 -22.32
N PHE A 111 2.65 1.61 -21.84
CA PHE A 111 2.95 2.42 -20.65
C PHE A 111 3.19 3.89 -21.01
N ASP A 112 2.19 4.55 -21.60
CA ASP A 112 2.32 5.91 -22.12
C ASP A 112 1.94 6.99 -21.09
N ARG A 113 2.70 8.09 -21.07
CA ARG A 113 2.44 9.30 -20.24
C ARG A 113 1.91 8.97 -18.81
N PRO A 114 2.64 8.19 -17.98
CA PRO A 114 2.13 7.62 -16.72
C PRO A 114 1.53 8.61 -15.73
N ALA A 115 2.07 9.84 -15.67
CA ALA A 115 1.54 10.88 -14.80
C ALA A 115 0.35 11.66 -15.38
N ARG A 116 0.13 11.63 -16.70
CA ARG A 116 -1.17 12.01 -17.28
C ARG A 116 -2.19 10.90 -17.05
N HIS A 117 -1.81 9.64 -17.26
CA HIS A 117 -2.67 8.49 -16.98
C HIS A 117 -3.25 8.59 -15.59
N MET A 118 -2.42 8.76 -14.55
CA MET A 118 -2.92 8.82 -13.18
C MET A 118 -3.78 10.05 -12.90
N ALA A 119 -3.45 11.21 -13.48
CA ALA A 119 -4.26 12.42 -13.32
C ALA A 119 -5.66 12.22 -13.89
N GLU A 120 -5.77 11.77 -15.15
CA GLU A 120 -7.05 11.52 -15.81
C GLU A 120 -7.81 10.34 -15.16
N TYR A 121 -7.09 9.33 -14.66
CA TYR A 121 -7.68 8.23 -13.91
C TYR A 121 -8.37 8.74 -12.63
N LEU A 122 -7.72 9.64 -11.90
CA LEU A 122 -8.30 10.27 -10.70
C LEU A 122 -9.44 11.24 -11.05
N ASP A 123 -9.43 11.86 -12.24
CA ASP A 123 -10.52 12.72 -12.73
C ASP A 123 -11.82 11.94 -12.94
N VAL A 124 -11.71 10.62 -13.13
CA VAL A 124 -12.87 9.72 -13.23
C VAL A 124 -13.13 9.00 -11.90
N LEU A 125 -12.10 8.44 -11.27
CA LEU A 125 -12.23 7.55 -10.11
C LEU A 125 -12.83 8.29 -8.90
N LEU A 126 -12.32 9.48 -8.55
CA LEU A 126 -12.74 10.18 -7.34
C LEU A 126 -14.20 10.65 -7.45
N PRO A 127 -14.65 11.36 -8.50
CA PRO A 127 -16.06 11.75 -8.63
C PRO A 127 -17.01 10.54 -8.73
N ALA A 128 -16.58 9.44 -9.35
CA ALA A 128 -17.39 8.20 -9.39
C ALA A 128 -17.65 7.64 -7.99
N MET A 129 -16.69 7.76 -7.06
CA MET A 129 -16.81 7.27 -5.70
C MET A 129 -17.50 8.27 -4.76
N ASP A 130 -17.20 9.56 -4.91
CA ASP A 130 -17.68 10.60 -3.99
C ASP A 130 -19.07 11.13 -4.38
N ASP A 131 -19.25 11.46 -5.65
CA ASP A 131 -20.46 12.15 -6.16
C ASP A 131 -21.38 11.20 -6.94
N HIS A 132 -20.88 10.01 -7.28
CA HIS A 132 -21.55 8.99 -8.11
C HIS A 132 -21.92 9.46 -9.52
N VAL A 133 -21.36 10.60 -9.95
CA VAL A 133 -21.55 11.21 -11.26
C VAL A 133 -20.16 11.52 -11.82
N VAL A 134 -19.96 11.28 -13.11
CA VAL A 134 -18.72 11.61 -13.80
C VAL A 134 -19.04 12.27 -15.13
N ASP A 135 -18.41 13.40 -15.39
CA ASP A 135 -18.35 14.01 -16.72
C ASP A 135 -16.92 14.48 -16.97
N SER A 136 -16.08 13.57 -17.48
CA SER A 136 -14.65 13.83 -17.67
C SER A 136 -14.20 13.31 -19.04
N THR A 137 -13.54 14.18 -19.80
CA THR A 137 -12.93 13.87 -21.09
C THR A 137 -11.42 14.12 -21.02
N GLY A 138 -10.64 13.05 -21.13
CA GLY A 138 -9.18 13.06 -21.17
C GLY A 138 -8.62 12.34 -22.39
N ASP A 139 -7.30 12.42 -22.58
CA ASP A 139 -6.62 11.82 -23.73
C ASP A 139 -6.46 10.29 -23.61
N ILE A 140 -6.38 9.80 -22.37
CA ILE A 140 -6.17 8.40 -21.99
C ILE A 140 -7.45 7.83 -21.37
N TRP A 141 -8.07 8.56 -20.44
CA TRP A 141 -9.32 8.15 -19.80
C TRP A 141 -10.42 9.18 -20.02
N SER A 142 -11.59 8.69 -20.42
CA SER A 142 -12.82 9.48 -20.51
C SER A 142 -13.98 8.67 -19.94
N ALA A 143 -14.89 9.33 -19.25
CA ALA A 143 -16.07 8.70 -18.68
C ALA A 143 -17.20 9.73 -18.52
N HIS A 144 -18.41 9.28 -18.88
CA HIS A 144 -19.63 10.06 -18.78
C HIS A 144 -20.71 9.18 -18.17
N SER A 145 -21.19 9.54 -16.99
CA SER A 145 -22.19 8.78 -16.22
C SER A 145 -22.97 9.73 -15.32
N ASP A 146 -24.29 9.79 -15.51
CA ASP A 146 -25.21 10.62 -14.72
C ASP A 146 -25.63 9.98 -13.38
N GLY A 147 -24.98 8.89 -12.97
CA GLY A 147 -25.33 8.16 -11.75
C GLY A 147 -24.89 6.70 -11.76
N PHE A 148 -24.04 6.30 -10.80
CA PHE A 148 -23.57 4.92 -10.63
C PHE A 148 -24.47 4.03 -9.75
N GLY A 149 -25.63 4.52 -9.31
CA GLY A 149 -26.65 3.72 -8.63
C GLY A 149 -26.22 3.12 -7.28
N VAL A 150 -25.64 3.94 -6.40
CA VAL A 150 -25.19 3.51 -5.07
C VAL A 150 -26.13 4.08 -4.01
N ALA A 151 -26.98 3.22 -3.43
CA ALA A 151 -27.88 3.56 -2.33
C ALA A 151 -27.39 2.90 -1.04
N THR A 152 -26.29 3.40 -0.48
CA THR A 152 -25.79 2.91 0.80
C THR A 152 -25.22 4.05 1.63
N ASP A 153 -25.51 4.04 2.94
CA ASP A 153 -24.92 4.96 3.91
C ASP A 153 -23.49 4.54 4.32
N THR A 154 -22.94 3.50 3.68
CA THR A 154 -21.58 3.04 3.95
C THR A 154 -20.57 4.11 3.52
N PRO A 155 -19.56 4.42 4.36
CA PRO A 155 -18.52 5.38 4.00
C PRO A 155 -17.85 5.10 2.66
N THR A 156 -17.61 6.15 1.89
CA THR A 156 -16.77 6.08 0.69
C THR A 156 -15.35 5.67 1.08
N PRO A 157 -14.73 4.72 0.37
CA PRO A 157 -13.33 4.34 0.59
C PRO A 157 -12.39 5.53 0.49
N ARG A 158 -11.46 5.60 1.44
CA ARG A 158 -10.27 6.47 1.31
C ARG A 158 -9.39 5.99 0.17
N VAL A 159 -8.68 6.89 -0.48
CA VAL A 159 -7.78 6.58 -1.61
C VAL A 159 -6.36 6.97 -1.28
N VAL A 160 -5.41 6.03 -1.40
CA VAL A 160 -3.97 6.34 -1.30
C VAL A 160 -3.26 5.98 -2.61
N LEU A 161 -2.25 6.76 -2.97
CA LEU A 161 -1.54 6.58 -4.24
C LEU A 161 -0.14 6.05 -3.99
N ALA A 162 0.28 5.00 -4.71
CA ALA A 162 1.69 4.61 -4.73
C ALA A 162 2.52 5.69 -5.46
N ALA A 163 3.14 6.57 -4.68
CA ALA A 163 3.84 7.75 -5.19
C ALA A 163 5.25 7.87 -4.60
N MET A 164 6.25 7.81 -5.48
CA MET A 164 7.67 8.07 -5.15
C MET A 164 8.27 9.22 -5.98
N GLY A 165 7.78 9.43 -7.20
CA GLY A 165 8.26 10.48 -8.10
C GLY A 165 7.57 11.83 -7.85
N PRO A 166 8.22 12.98 -8.16
CA PRO A 166 7.66 14.31 -7.88
C PRO A 166 6.25 14.54 -8.42
N ARG A 167 5.97 14.12 -9.66
CA ARG A 167 4.63 14.25 -10.27
C ARG A 167 3.57 13.38 -9.60
N MET A 168 3.94 12.20 -9.11
CA MET A 168 3.02 11.31 -8.39
C MET A 168 2.77 11.83 -6.98
N LEU A 169 3.80 12.36 -6.32
CA LEU A 169 3.69 12.97 -4.99
C LEU A 169 2.84 14.24 -5.03
N ASP A 170 2.94 15.02 -6.10
CA ASP A 170 2.06 16.15 -6.38
C ASP A 170 0.59 15.71 -6.46
N LEU A 171 0.28 14.69 -7.25
CA LEU A 171 -1.07 14.13 -7.34
C LEU A 171 -1.55 13.54 -6.00
N ALA A 172 -0.71 12.78 -5.30
CA ALA A 172 -1.06 12.18 -4.02
C ALA A 172 -1.40 13.27 -2.99
N GLY A 173 -0.53 14.26 -2.82
CA GLY A 173 -0.72 15.30 -1.81
C GLY A 173 -1.89 16.23 -2.12
N SER A 174 -2.11 16.55 -3.40
CA SER A 174 -3.17 17.48 -3.82
C SER A 174 -4.54 16.84 -3.99
N ARG A 175 -4.66 15.52 -4.12
CA ARG A 175 -5.94 14.87 -4.52
C ARG A 175 -6.36 13.69 -3.66
N THR A 176 -5.43 12.95 -3.06
CA THR A 176 -5.76 11.69 -2.37
C THR A 176 -5.63 11.85 -0.85
N ASP A 177 -5.90 10.78 -0.11
CA ASP A 177 -5.74 10.72 1.35
C ASP A 177 -4.29 10.59 1.81
N GLY A 178 -3.36 10.31 0.88
CA GLY A 178 -1.98 10.02 1.20
C GLY A 178 -1.27 9.16 0.17
N THR A 179 -0.09 8.69 0.57
CA THR A 179 0.76 7.78 -0.22
C THR A 179 0.96 6.46 0.50
N ILE A 180 1.09 5.39 -0.28
CA ILE A 180 1.56 4.08 0.20
C ILE A 180 2.85 3.70 -0.51
N LEU A 181 3.86 3.33 0.28
CA LEU A 181 5.22 3.12 -0.17
C LEU A 181 5.64 1.67 0.08
N TRP A 182 6.29 1.10 -0.92
CA TRP A 182 6.97 -0.19 -0.83
C TRP A 182 8.47 0.03 -0.91
N LEU A 183 9.25 -0.64 -0.05
CA LEU A 183 10.73 -0.56 -0.02
C LEU A 183 11.28 0.87 -0.01
N SER A 184 10.63 1.76 0.75
CA SER A 184 11.11 3.13 0.98
C SER A 184 11.52 3.30 2.43
N GLY A 185 12.79 3.58 2.66
CA GLY A 185 13.35 3.75 4.00
C GLY A 185 13.08 5.14 4.61
N PRO A 186 13.42 5.31 5.90
CA PRO A 186 13.16 6.55 6.63
C PRO A 186 13.81 7.79 5.98
N ARG A 187 15.03 7.69 5.45
CA ARG A 187 15.73 8.85 4.90
C ARG A 187 15.03 9.38 3.65
N THR A 188 14.55 8.51 2.77
CA THR A 188 13.77 8.86 1.58
C THR A 188 12.46 9.49 1.99
N ILE A 189 11.79 8.95 3.02
CA ILE A 189 10.54 9.50 3.52
C ILE A 189 10.76 10.92 4.03
N GLU A 190 11.72 11.11 4.94
CA GLU A 190 12.04 12.38 5.58
C GLU A 190 12.48 13.45 4.57
N THR A 191 13.41 13.11 3.69
CA THR A 191 14.09 14.10 2.83
C THR A 191 13.39 14.36 1.50
N ARG A 192 12.50 13.46 1.05
CA ARG A 192 11.87 13.55 -0.28
C ARG A 192 10.35 13.41 -0.25
N ILE A 193 9.83 12.33 0.32
CA ILE A 193 8.39 12.03 0.22
C ILE A 193 7.60 13.04 1.06
N ARG A 194 7.91 13.16 2.35
CA ARG A 194 7.14 13.95 3.30
C ARG A 194 7.07 15.43 2.90
N PRO A 195 8.18 16.10 2.55
CA PRO A 195 8.13 17.51 2.16
C PRO A 195 7.36 17.74 0.86
N ALA A 196 7.53 16.87 -0.14
CA ALA A 196 6.82 17.01 -1.42
C ALA A 196 5.31 16.80 -1.26
N LEU A 197 4.91 15.82 -0.44
CA LEU A 197 3.52 15.51 -0.16
C LEU A 197 2.84 16.64 0.63
N ASP A 198 3.52 17.18 1.66
CA ASP A 198 3.05 18.34 2.43
C ASP A 198 2.88 19.58 1.55
N ALA A 199 3.89 19.92 0.73
CA ALA A 199 3.83 21.08 -0.15
C ALA A 199 2.74 20.98 -1.23
N ALA A 200 2.42 19.77 -1.70
CA ALA A 200 1.32 19.55 -2.61
C ALA A 200 -0.05 19.71 -1.93
N ALA A 201 -0.20 19.18 -0.71
CA ALA A 201 -1.42 19.33 0.08
C ALA A 201 -1.69 20.78 0.48
N GLU A 202 -0.64 21.49 0.92
CA GLU A 202 -0.73 22.91 1.29
C GLU A 202 -1.19 23.77 0.12
N ARG A 203 -0.58 23.60 -1.07
CA ARG A 203 -1.02 24.30 -2.29
C ARG A 203 -2.46 23.99 -2.69
N ALA A 204 -2.94 22.80 -2.38
CA ALA A 204 -4.32 22.38 -2.63
C ALA A 204 -5.30 22.76 -1.51
N GLY A 205 -4.84 23.38 -0.41
CA GLY A 205 -5.68 23.71 0.74
C GLY A 205 -6.22 22.49 1.49
N ARG A 206 -5.51 21.35 1.43
CA ARG A 206 -5.92 20.08 2.06
C ARG A 206 -5.22 19.86 3.40
N GLY A 207 -5.84 19.02 4.23
CA GLY A 207 -5.22 18.51 5.44
C GLY A 207 -3.98 17.66 5.15
N ARG A 208 -3.17 17.41 6.19
CA ARG A 208 -1.91 16.68 6.06
C ARG A 208 -2.15 15.23 5.58
N PRO A 209 -1.63 14.83 4.40
CA PRO A 209 -1.86 13.48 3.87
C PRO A 209 -1.12 12.41 4.65
N GLU A 210 -1.64 11.19 4.65
CA GLU A 210 -0.98 10.03 5.27
C GLU A 210 0.23 9.55 4.48
N VAL A 211 1.18 8.95 5.20
CA VAL A 211 2.32 8.22 4.64
C VAL A 211 2.30 6.82 5.24
N ILE A 212 1.94 5.85 4.41
CA ILE A 212 1.97 4.43 4.75
C ILE A 212 3.27 3.86 4.20
N ALA A 213 4.15 3.37 5.06
CA ALA A 213 5.39 2.71 4.65
C ALA A 213 5.29 1.20 4.86
N SER A 214 5.79 0.43 3.90
CA SER A 214 5.85 -1.03 3.99
C SER A 214 7.22 -1.52 3.53
N VAL A 215 7.87 -2.30 4.39
CA VAL A 215 9.14 -2.99 4.12
C VAL A 215 9.10 -4.38 4.77
N PRO A 216 9.93 -5.33 4.32
CA PRO A 216 10.17 -6.56 5.05
C PRO A 216 10.67 -6.29 6.47
N ILE A 217 10.21 -7.06 7.44
CA ILE A 217 10.61 -6.96 8.84
C ILE A 217 10.81 -8.35 9.46
N CYS A 218 11.87 -8.49 10.27
CA CYS A 218 12.16 -9.71 11.00
C CYS A 218 13.08 -9.44 12.20
N VAL A 219 12.63 -9.85 13.39
CA VAL A 219 13.48 -9.97 14.58
C VAL A 219 14.18 -11.31 14.54
N THR A 220 15.51 -11.30 14.39
CA THR A 220 16.35 -12.50 14.23
C THR A 220 17.75 -12.30 14.82
N SER A 221 18.36 -13.40 15.25
CA SER A 221 19.79 -13.47 15.56
C SER A 221 20.65 -13.87 14.35
N ASP A 222 20.03 -14.34 13.25
CA ASP A 222 20.68 -14.74 11.99
C ASP A 222 20.33 -13.77 10.87
N ARG A 223 20.77 -12.51 11.04
CA ARG A 223 20.59 -11.46 10.04
C ARG A 223 21.09 -11.86 8.65
N PRO A 224 22.28 -12.48 8.46
CA PRO A 224 22.76 -12.85 7.13
C PRO A 224 21.79 -13.78 6.37
N LYS A 225 21.19 -14.76 7.05
CA LYS A 225 20.24 -15.68 6.42
C LYS A 225 18.97 -14.98 5.95
N VAL A 226 18.35 -14.18 6.81
CA VAL A 226 17.10 -13.48 6.47
C VAL A 226 17.36 -12.40 5.40
N HIS A 227 18.50 -11.71 5.50
CA HIS A 227 18.93 -10.73 4.50
C HIS A 227 19.10 -11.37 3.12
N ALA A 228 19.80 -12.51 3.03
CA ALA A 228 19.97 -13.24 1.77
C ALA A 228 18.62 -13.67 1.18
N MET A 229 17.69 -14.17 2.01
CA MET A 229 16.35 -14.56 1.59
C MET A 229 15.56 -13.37 1.00
N VAL A 230 15.63 -12.19 1.64
CA VAL A 230 14.99 -10.97 1.12
C VAL A 230 15.64 -10.52 -0.19
N ALA A 231 16.98 -10.53 -0.26
CA ALA A 231 17.72 -10.11 -1.44
C ALA A 231 17.39 -10.99 -2.65
N GLU A 232 17.26 -12.30 -2.46
CA GLU A 232 16.84 -13.24 -3.50
C GLU A 232 15.38 -12.99 -3.92
N THR A 233 14.46 -12.99 -2.95
CA THR A 233 13.01 -12.91 -3.21
C THR A 233 12.60 -11.60 -3.88
N LEU A 234 13.26 -10.50 -3.53
CA LEU A 234 12.95 -9.15 -4.03
C LEU A 234 13.97 -8.65 -5.06
N SER A 235 14.79 -9.54 -5.63
CA SER A 235 15.84 -9.19 -6.59
C SER A 235 15.34 -8.41 -7.80
N ASN A 236 14.08 -8.62 -8.21
CA ASN A 236 13.43 -7.90 -9.31
C ASN A 236 13.30 -6.39 -9.07
N TYR A 237 13.38 -5.91 -7.82
CA TYR A 237 13.32 -4.49 -7.49
C TYR A 237 14.65 -3.75 -7.68
N ASN A 238 15.78 -4.46 -7.80
CA ASN A 238 17.11 -3.86 -7.95
C ASN A 238 17.21 -2.95 -9.18
N ASP A 239 16.63 -3.40 -10.29
CA ASP A 239 16.80 -2.75 -11.60
C ASP A 239 15.64 -1.79 -11.95
N LEU A 240 14.63 -1.67 -11.09
CA LEU A 240 13.51 -0.76 -11.31
C LEU A 240 13.92 0.68 -11.00
N PRO A 241 13.88 1.62 -11.97
CA PRO A 241 14.46 2.96 -11.80
C PRO A 241 13.92 3.76 -10.60
N SER A 242 12.64 3.56 -10.25
CA SER A 242 12.03 4.21 -9.08
C SER A 242 12.59 3.69 -7.76
N TYR A 243 12.78 2.37 -7.63
CA TYR A 243 13.31 1.72 -6.43
C TYR A 243 14.81 1.93 -6.29
N ARG A 244 15.55 1.88 -7.41
CA ARG A 244 16.99 2.18 -7.41
C ARG A 244 17.28 3.55 -6.82
N ARG A 245 16.50 4.58 -7.21
CA ARG A 245 16.61 5.94 -6.67
C ARG A 245 16.36 6.02 -5.16
N VAL A 246 15.43 5.21 -4.66
CA VAL A 246 15.13 5.12 -3.23
C VAL A 246 16.31 4.48 -2.51
N MET A 247 16.79 3.33 -2.98
CA MET A 247 17.92 2.63 -2.41
C MET A 247 19.20 3.49 -2.42
N ASP A 248 19.46 4.25 -3.49
CA ASP A 248 20.59 5.20 -3.54
C ASP A 248 20.47 6.30 -2.49
N THR A 249 19.26 6.73 -2.17
CA THR A 249 19.01 7.73 -1.11
C THR A 249 19.30 7.13 0.26
N GLU A 250 18.85 5.90 0.51
CA GLU A 250 19.15 5.16 1.74
C GLU A 250 20.64 4.79 1.88
N GLY A 251 21.37 4.69 0.76
CA GLY A 251 22.71 4.08 0.74
C GLY A 251 22.66 2.56 0.78
N ALA A 252 21.57 1.98 0.27
CA ALA A 252 21.30 0.55 0.21
C ALA A 252 21.80 -0.06 -1.12
N GLU A 253 22.39 -1.24 -1.09
CA GLU A 253 22.76 -1.98 -2.30
C GLU A 253 21.53 -2.68 -2.90
N GLY A 254 20.62 -3.16 -2.06
CA GLY A 254 19.36 -3.78 -2.51
C GLY A 254 18.21 -3.71 -1.48
N PRO A 255 17.07 -4.37 -1.77
CA PRO A 255 15.88 -4.37 -0.92
C PRO A 255 16.13 -4.83 0.52
N ALA A 256 17.06 -5.77 0.70
CA ALA A 256 17.39 -6.32 2.01
C ALA A 256 18.03 -5.26 2.94
N ASP A 257 18.75 -4.29 2.39
CA ASP A 257 19.34 -3.19 3.18
C ASP A 257 18.33 -2.12 3.59
N VAL A 258 17.20 -2.03 2.86
CA VAL A 258 16.07 -1.15 3.21
C VAL A 258 15.14 -1.81 4.25
N SER A 259 15.27 -3.12 4.45
CA SER A 259 14.40 -3.93 5.30
C SER A 259 14.77 -3.81 6.79
N LEU A 260 13.79 -4.00 7.67
CA LEU A 260 14.00 -4.00 9.12
C LEU A 260 14.32 -5.41 9.63
N ILE A 261 15.56 -5.86 9.40
CA ILE A 261 16.03 -7.20 9.79
C ILE A 261 17.14 -7.05 10.81
N GLY A 262 17.03 -7.68 11.98
CA GLY A 262 18.08 -7.68 12.99
C GLY A 262 17.59 -8.07 14.37
N SER A 263 18.37 -7.73 15.39
CA SER A 263 17.94 -7.89 16.79
C SER A 263 16.70 -7.05 17.11
N GLU A 264 15.99 -7.42 18.17
CA GLU A 264 14.80 -6.68 18.62
C GLU A 264 15.08 -5.18 18.81
N ALA A 265 16.23 -4.84 19.39
CA ALA A 265 16.65 -3.45 19.61
C ALA A 265 16.87 -2.69 18.29
N GLU A 266 17.50 -3.32 17.29
CA GLU A 266 17.71 -2.73 15.97
C GLU A 266 16.39 -2.53 15.23
N VAL A 267 15.49 -3.53 15.26
CA VAL A 267 14.18 -3.44 14.62
C VAL A 267 13.32 -2.36 15.28
N ARG A 268 13.32 -2.27 16.61
CA ARG A 268 12.62 -1.22 17.36
C ARG A 268 13.13 0.17 17.01
N ALA A 269 14.45 0.35 16.95
CA ALA A 269 15.06 1.61 16.54
C ALA A 269 14.69 1.96 15.09
N GLY A 270 14.64 0.97 14.19
CA GLY A 270 14.18 1.14 12.81
C GLY A 270 12.72 1.61 12.72
N LEU A 271 11.81 0.98 13.46
CA LEU A 271 10.40 1.42 13.55
C LEU A 271 10.29 2.86 14.07
N GLN A 272 11.08 3.24 15.07
CA GLN A 272 11.13 4.62 15.56
C GLN A 272 11.63 5.58 14.46
N ALA A 273 12.66 5.22 13.72
CA ALA A 273 13.16 6.03 12.62
C ALA A 273 12.09 6.27 11.53
N PHE A 274 11.27 5.27 11.22
CA PHE A 274 10.11 5.47 10.33
C PHE A 274 9.11 6.48 10.88
N ALA A 275 8.79 6.40 12.17
CA ALA A 275 7.88 7.33 12.83
C ALA A 275 8.43 8.76 12.79
N ASP A 276 9.71 8.93 13.12
CA ASP A 276 10.40 10.23 13.15
C ASP A 276 10.49 10.86 11.74
N ALA A 277 10.67 10.03 10.70
CA ALA A 277 10.66 10.47 9.30
C ALA A 277 9.29 11.00 8.83
N GLY A 278 8.23 10.84 9.63
CA GLY A 278 6.88 11.31 9.33
C GLY A 278 5.95 10.26 8.74
N THR A 279 6.30 8.98 8.86
CA THR A 279 5.40 7.85 8.56
C THR A 279 4.21 7.86 9.52
N THR A 280 3.00 7.85 8.99
CA THR A 280 1.77 7.82 9.80
C THR A 280 1.36 6.39 10.14
N GLU A 281 1.63 5.45 9.24
CA GLU A 281 1.36 4.03 9.41
C GLU A 281 2.47 3.16 8.84
N PHE A 282 2.92 2.16 9.59
CA PHE A 282 3.87 1.16 9.13
C PHE A 282 3.13 -0.16 8.89
N SER A 283 3.11 -0.63 7.65
CA SER A 283 2.50 -1.89 7.23
C SER A 283 3.58 -2.97 7.14
N ALA A 284 3.71 -3.77 8.19
CA ALA A 284 4.77 -4.77 8.35
C ALA A 284 4.59 -5.98 7.42
N LEU A 285 5.53 -6.24 6.51
CA LEU A 285 5.60 -7.54 5.82
C LEU A 285 6.56 -8.45 6.59
N GLU A 286 6.02 -9.40 7.33
CA GLU A 286 6.83 -10.35 8.11
C GLU A 286 7.59 -11.29 7.17
N PHE A 287 8.91 -11.32 7.32
CA PHE A 287 9.83 -12.08 6.48
C PHE A 287 10.68 -13.00 7.35
N THR A 288 10.07 -14.07 7.87
CA THR A 288 10.67 -14.96 8.86
C THR A 288 10.99 -16.33 8.27
N THR A 289 11.96 -17.03 8.87
CA THR A 289 12.44 -18.35 8.42
C THR A 289 12.04 -19.48 9.37
N ASN A 290 11.48 -19.15 10.53
CA ASN A 290 11.03 -20.08 11.55
C ASN A 290 10.00 -19.41 12.49
N ASP A 291 9.37 -20.23 13.33
CA ASP A 291 8.29 -19.80 14.23
C ASP A 291 8.78 -18.89 15.37
N ASP A 292 10.03 -19.03 15.82
CA ASP A 292 10.60 -18.18 16.87
C ASP A 292 10.79 -16.74 16.35
N GLU A 293 11.31 -16.59 15.13
CA GLU A 293 11.40 -15.29 14.45
C GLU A 293 10.01 -14.68 14.22
N ALA A 294 9.02 -15.49 13.82
CA ALA A 294 7.64 -15.04 13.65
C ALA A 294 7.06 -14.51 14.97
N ALA A 295 7.20 -15.28 16.06
CA ALA A 295 6.70 -14.91 17.37
C ALA A 295 7.40 -13.65 17.92
N ALA A 296 8.73 -13.56 17.81
CA ALA A 296 9.50 -12.40 18.27
C ALA A 296 9.16 -11.14 17.48
N THR A 297 9.05 -11.25 16.15
CA THR A 297 8.67 -10.11 15.29
C THR A 297 7.27 -9.62 15.62
N ARG A 298 6.30 -10.55 15.77
CA ARG A 298 4.91 -10.23 16.10
C ARG A 298 4.81 -9.55 17.48
N ALA A 299 5.51 -10.08 18.48
CA ALA A 299 5.52 -9.53 19.83
C ALA A 299 6.04 -8.08 19.85
N LEU A 300 7.16 -7.81 19.17
CA LEU A 300 7.70 -6.45 19.05
C LEU A 300 6.71 -5.49 18.37
N LEU A 301 6.05 -5.93 17.29
CA LEU A 301 5.07 -5.12 16.58
C LEU A 301 3.85 -4.79 17.45
N MET A 302 3.37 -5.76 18.25
CA MET A 302 2.25 -5.56 19.19
C MET A 302 2.60 -4.54 20.29
N GLU A 303 3.82 -4.61 20.84
CA GLU A 303 4.29 -3.63 21.81
C GLU A 303 4.35 -2.22 21.22
N PHE A 304 4.86 -2.06 20.00
CA PHE A 304 4.95 -0.77 19.33
C PHE A 304 3.58 -0.19 18.94
N ASN A 305 2.57 -1.07 18.74
CA ASN A 305 1.21 -0.68 18.41
C ASN A 305 0.36 -0.32 19.64
N SER A 306 0.82 -0.64 20.85
CA SER A 306 0.10 -0.35 22.08
C SER A 306 0.09 1.16 22.36
N PRO A 307 -1.05 1.78 22.72
CA PRO A 307 -1.07 3.15 23.18
C PRO A 307 -0.23 3.23 24.46
N GLY A 308 0.88 3.98 24.40
CA GLY A 308 1.73 4.28 25.56
C GLY A 308 1.05 5.14 26.60
#